data_AF-A0AAV7XT14-F1
#
_entry.id   AF-A0AAV7XT14-F1
#
_cell.length_a   1.000
_cell.length_b   1.000
_cell.length_c   1.000
_cell.angle_alpha   90.00
_cell.angle_beta   90.00
_cell.angle_gamma   90.00
#
_symmetry.space_group_name_H-M   'P 1'
#
loop_
_entity.id
_entity.type
_entity.pdbx_description
1 polymer ?
#
loop_
_entity_poly.entity_id
_entity_poly.type
_entity_poly.pdbx_seq_one_letter_code
_entity_poly.pdbx_strand_id
1 'polypeptide(L)'
;MLSSPSKRKFRFSKITIFNAGAGGTPACQATHYTRGESTLKSSNFLIHFPLAVLINKMSSSPVRHIMLTGPPGIGKTTIIKKVCRELQLKNVSMKGFYTSELRQGGKRIGFDVISLDGTVKPLARVGDPRESVGPKVGQYVVQTESFENIALPALLTADESVIVIDEIGKMELFSRGFETAVKNVLSSDKTILGTIPIQKGRPIQVVEFIRSHPSVRLIAVNSGNRDHLVSDIVNLLSTLLKKKED
;
A
#
# COMPACT_ATOMS: atom_id res chain seq x y z
N MET A 1 -14.22 49.53 -23.75
CA MET A 1 -14.85 48.25 -23.35
C MET A 1 -14.77 47.28 -24.52
N LEU A 2 -13.86 46.32 -24.48
CA LEU A 2 -13.78 45.23 -25.47
C LEU A 2 -13.59 43.92 -24.71
N SER A 3 -14.55 43.01 -24.92
CA SER A 3 -14.77 41.76 -24.21
C SER A 3 -13.75 40.68 -24.55
N SER A 4 -13.32 39.92 -23.54
CA SER A 4 -12.46 38.74 -23.67
C SER A 4 -13.14 37.60 -24.44
N PRO A 5 -12.43 36.81 -25.28
CA PRO A 5 -13.03 35.68 -25.96
C PRO A 5 -13.21 34.48 -25.02
N SER A 6 -14.40 33.89 -25.07
CA SER A 6 -14.83 32.73 -24.27
C SER A 6 -13.92 31.51 -24.48
N LYS A 7 -13.40 30.91 -23.41
CA LYS A 7 -12.74 29.59 -23.43
C LYS A 7 -13.78 28.52 -23.78
N ARG A 8 -13.89 28.14 -25.06
CA ARG A 8 -14.69 26.97 -25.46
C ARG A 8 -13.96 25.69 -25.02
N LYS A 9 -14.60 24.90 -24.16
CA LYS A 9 -14.15 23.52 -23.85
C LYS A 9 -14.43 22.64 -25.06
N PHE A 10 -13.39 22.19 -25.74
CA PHE A 10 -13.51 21.19 -26.80
C PHE A 10 -13.62 19.80 -26.19
N ARG A 11 -14.61 19.02 -26.64
CA ARG A 11 -14.81 17.63 -26.24
C ARG A 11 -14.38 16.75 -27.40
N PHE A 12 -13.30 16.01 -27.21
CA PHE A 12 -12.79 15.05 -28.21
C PHE A 12 -13.48 13.70 -28.01
N SER A 13 -13.96 13.08 -29.09
CA SER A 13 -14.65 11.78 -29.05
C SER A 13 -13.76 10.61 -29.44
N LYS A 14 -12.68 10.84 -30.21
CA LYS A 14 -11.73 9.79 -30.62
C LYS A 14 -10.35 10.38 -30.89
N ILE A 15 -9.32 9.78 -30.30
CA ILE A 15 -7.91 10.10 -30.54
C ILE A 15 -7.27 8.79 -31.01
N THR A 16 -6.74 8.79 -32.24
CA THR A 16 -6.00 7.64 -32.78
C THR A 16 -4.52 8.00 -32.83
N ILE A 17 -3.70 7.25 -32.09
CA ILE A 17 -2.25 7.43 -32.06
C ILE A 17 -1.65 6.46 -33.08
N PHE A 18 -0.87 6.98 -34.03
CA PHE A 18 -0.07 6.14 -34.90
C PHE A 18 1.34 6.03 -34.30
N ASN A 19 1.81 4.80 -34.07
CA ASN A 19 3.22 4.58 -33.77
C ASN A 19 4.01 4.82 -35.06
N ALA A 20 4.86 5.85 -35.06
CA ALA A 20 5.95 5.90 -36.02
C ALA A 20 6.93 4.78 -35.66
N GLY A 21 7.39 4.02 -36.67
CA GLY A 21 8.40 2.98 -36.49
C GLY A 21 9.68 3.50 -35.81
N ALA A 22 10.53 2.57 -35.38
CA ALA A 22 11.71 2.81 -34.55
C ALA A 22 12.52 4.04 -35.03
N GLY A 23 12.44 5.12 -34.25
CA GLY A 23 13.21 6.36 -34.46
C GLY A 23 12.40 7.62 -34.80
N GLY A 24 11.09 7.53 -35.05
CA GLY A 24 10.24 8.71 -35.33
C GLY A 24 9.52 9.27 -34.09
N THR A 25 9.35 10.60 -34.02
CA THR A 25 8.44 11.23 -33.05
C THR A 25 7.00 10.77 -33.32
N PRO A 26 6.25 10.29 -32.30
CA PRO A 26 4.89 9.83 -32.49
C PRO A 26 3.98 11.01 -32.88
N ALA A 27 3.25 10.85 -33.99
CA ALA A 27 2.29 11.81 -34.46
C ALA A 27 0.87 11.37 -34.05
N CYS A 28 0.11 12.31 -33.49
CA CYS A 28 -1.26 12.07 -33.06
C CYS A 28 -2.23 12.78 -34.01
N GLN A 29 -3.23 12.06 -34.55
CA GLN A 29 -4.27 12.67 -35.37
C GLN A 29 -5.57 12.72 -34.56
N ALA A 30 -6.03 13.92 -34.24
CA ALA A 30 -7.31 14.13 -33.58
C ALA A 30 -8.37 14.48 -34.65
N THR A 31 -9.46 13.73 -34.72
CA THR A 31 -10.60 14.07 -35.57
C THR A 31 -11.63 14.82 -34.73
N HIS A 32 -12.01 16.01 -35.19
CA HIS A 32 -13.06 16.82 -34.59
C HIS A 32 -14.43 16.40 -35.14
N TYR A 33 -15.44 16.35 -34.28
CA TYR A 33 -16.84 16.25 -34.71
C TYR A 33 -17.64 17.38 -34.07
N THR A 34 -18.07 18.33 -34.89
CA THR A 34 -19.05 19.34 -34.51
C THR A 34 -20.45 18.84 -34.87
N ARG A 35 -21.32 18.75 -33.88
CA ARG A 35 -22.73 18.37 -34.10
C ARG A 35 -23.40 19.49 -34.90
N GLY A 36 -23.65 19.28 -36.19
CA GLY A 36 -24.49 20.19 -36.99
C GLY A 36 -24.10 20.44 -38.45
N GLU A 37 -22.88 20.14 -38.92
CA GLU A 37 -22.52 20.37 -40.33
C GLU A 37 -21.60 19.27 -40.88
N SER A 38 -21.98 18.73 -42.03
CA SER A 38 -21.28 17.69 -42.78
C SER A 38 -20.10 18.27 -43.56
N THR A 39 -18.98 18.57 -42.92
CA THR A 39 -17.69 18.71 -43.61
C THR A 39 -16.51 18.26 -42.73
N LEU A 40 -15.79 17.24 -43.18
CA LEU A 40 -14.51 16.79 -42.60
C LEU A 40 -13.42 17.79 -43.02
N LYS A 41 -12.82 18.50 -42.06
CA LYS A 41 -11.53 19.21 -42.27
C LYS A 41 -10.48 18.59 -41.35
N SER A 42 -9.55 17.84 -41.94
CA SER A 42 -8.34 17.38 -41.28
C SER A 42 -7.33 18.54 -41.22
N SER A 43 -6.96 18.95 -40.01
CA SER A 43 -5.85 19.89 -39.79
C SER A 43 -4.85 19.23 -38.84
N ASN A 44 -3.59 19.15 -39.27
CA ASN A 44 -2.51 18.58 -38.46
C ASN A 44 -2.08 19.60 -37.41
N PHE A 45 -2.38 19.33 -36.14
CA PHE A 45 -1.89 20.14 -35.02
C PHE A 45 -0.81 19.34 -34.27
N LEU A 46 0.43 19.84 -34.29
CA LEU A 46 1.51 19.33 -33.44
C LEU A 46 1.26 19.82 -32.01
N ILE A 47 0.59 18.99 -31.21
CA ILE A 47 0.40 19.26 -29.78
C ILE A 47 1.63 18.70 -29.04
N HIS A 48 2.56 19.58 -28.66
CA HIS A 48 3.64 19.25 -27.74
C HIS A 48 3.06 19.14 -26.31
N PHE A 49 2.38 18.03 -26.03
CA PHE A 49 2.09 17.60 -24.66
C PHE A 49 3.24 16.70 -24.20
N PRO A 50 3.74 16.81 -22.96
CA PRO A 50 4.79 15.92 -22.49
C PRO A 50 4.23 14.49 -22.47
N LEU A 51 4.70 13.66 -23.41
CA LEU A 51 4.41 12.23 -23.55
C LEU A 51 4.56 11.48 -22.21
N ALA A 52 5.42 11.99 -21.31
CA ALA A 52 5.65 11.49 -19.96
C ALA A 52 4.38 11.40 -19.08
N VAL A 53 3.38 12.26 -19.30
CA VAL A 53 2.15 12.27 -18.48
C VAL A 53 1.16 11.18 -18.92
N LEU A 54 1.19 10.77 -20.19
CA LEU A 54 0.26 9.75 -20.71
C LEU A 54 0.80 8.33 -20.55
N ILE A 55 2.13 8.15 -20.64
CA ILE A 55 2.78 6.83 -20.47
C ILE A 55 2.62 6.32 -19.02
N ASN A 56 2.62 7.21 -18.02
CA ASN A 56 2.43 6.83 -16.61
C ASN A 56 1.03 6.30 -16.28
N LYS A 57 0.05 6.43 -17.18
CA LYS A 57 -1.33 5.96 -16.95
C LYS A 57 -1.66 4.63 -17.64
N MET A 58 -0.68 4.00 -18.30
CA MET A 58 -0.85 2.72 -19.02
C MET A 58 0.12 1.62 -18.59
N SER A 59 0.81 1.80 -17.46
CA SER A 59 1.51 0.73 -16.73
C SER A 59 0.77 0.51 -15.40
N SER A 60 -0.36 -0.20 -15.42
CA SER A 60 -0.87 -0.74 -14.16
C SER A 60 0.04 -1.90 -13.78
N SER A 61 1.07 -1.64 -12.98
CA SER A 61 1.83 -2.71 -12.35
C SER A 61 0.84 -3.68 -11.68
N PRO A 62 1.00 -5.00 -11.83
CA PRO A 62 0.08 -5.93 -11.23
C PRO A 62 0.05 -5.68 -9.71
N VAL A 63 -1.15 -5.64 -9.13
CA VAL A 63 -1.30 -5.61 -7.68
C VAL A 63 -0.55 -6.81 -7.11
N ARG A 64 0.39 -6.59 -6.20
CA ARG A 64 1.17 -7.65 -5.53
C ARG A 64 1.04 -7.63 -4.03
N HIS A 65 0.68 -6.49 -3.45
CA HIS A 65 0.60 -6.29 -2.01
C HIS A 65 -0.78 -5.77 -1.63
N ILE A 66 -1.25 -6.15 -0.45
CA ILE A 66 -2.52 -5.72 0.12
C ILE A 66 -2.21 -4.99 1.42
N MET A 67 -2.67 -3.74 1.52
CA MET A 67 -2.50 -2.93 2.71
C MET A 67 -3.86 -2.51 3.25
N LEU A 68 -4.14 -2.79 4.52
CA LEU A 68 -5.32 -2.31 5.20
C LEU A 68 -5.03 -0.99 5.90
N THR A 69 -5.94 -0.03 5.80
CA THR A 69 -5.87 1.21 6.57
C THR A 69 -7.21 1.53 7.20
N GLY A 70 -7.21 2.28 8.29
CA GLY A 70 -8.42 2.61 9.02
C GLY A 70 -8.13 3.13 10.43
N PRO A 71 -9.16 3.63 11.12
CA PRO A 71 -8.98 4.17 12.46
C PRO A 71 -8.47 3.10 13.44
N PRO A 72 -7.71 3.48 14.48
CA PRO A 72 -7.32 2.56 15.54
C PRO A 72 -8.54 1.87 16.17
N GLY A 73 -8.43 0.58 16.47
CA GLY A 73 -9.52 -0.19 17.08
C GLY A 73 -10.63 -0.66 16.15
N ILE A 74 -10.58 -0.35 14.83
CA ILE A 74 -11.62 -0.79 13.87
C ILE A 74 -11.64 -2.31 13.62
N GLY A 75 -10.59 -3.02 14.04
CA GLY A 75 -10.47 -4.48 13.89
C GLY A 75 -9.54 -4.94 12.75
N LYS A 76 -8.60 -4.10 12.28
CA LYS A 76 -7.64 -4.48 11.22
C LYS A 76 -6.86 -5.75 11.58
N THR A 77 -6.28 -5.80 12.78
CA THR A 77 -5.58 -6.97 13.32
C THR A 77 -6.49 -8.21 13.36
N THR A 78 -7.76 -8.04 13.72
CA THR A 78 -8.74 -9.14 13.72
C THR A 78 -8.98 -9.67 12.31
N ILE A 79 -9.10 -8.80 11.31
CA ILE A 79 -9.22 -9.18 9.90
C ILE A 79 -7.96 -9.94 9.46
N ILE A 80 -6.77 -9.40 9.73
CA ILE A 80 -5.49 -10.05 9.38
C ILE A 80 -5.43 -11.46 9.98
N LYS A 81 -5.71 -11.62 11.28
CA LYS A 81 -5.71 -12.93 11.95
C LYS A 81 -6.70 -13.92 11.31
N LYS A 82 -7.90 -13.46 10.95
CA LYS A 82 -8.89 -14.30 10.24
C LYS A 82 -8.39 -14.70 8.86
N VAL A 83 -7.81 -13.77 8.09
CA VAL A 83 -7.22 -14.05 6.77
C VAL A 83 -6.09 -15.06 6.89
N CYS A 84 -5.16 -14.90 7.84
CA CYS A 84 -4.09 -15.87 8.07
C CYS A 84 -4.65 -17.27 8.36
N ARG A 85 -5.68 -17.39 9.19
CA ARG A 85 -6.34 -18.68 9.47
C ARG A 85 -6.89 -19.33 8.19
N GLU A 86 -7.59 -18.56 7.36
CA GLU A 86 -8.15 -19.07 6.09
C GLU A 86 -7.05 -19.49 5.10
N LEU A 87 -5.95 -18.75 5.03
CA LEU A 87 -4.80 -19.08 4.19
C LEU A 87 -4.09 -20.34 4.67
N GLN A 88 -3.97 -20.52 5.99
CA GLN A 88 -3.40 -21.73 6.58
C GLN A 88 -4.24 -22.96 6.26
N LEU A 89 -5.57 -22.86 6.30
CA LEU A 89 -6.49 -23.94 5.88
C LEU A 89 -6.34 -24.29 4.39
N LYS A 90 -5.85 -23.36 3.57
CA LYS A 90 -5.54 -23.55 2.15
C LYS A 90 -4.09 -23.97 1.89
N ASN A 91 -3.32 -24.30 2.94
CA ASN A 91 -1.90 -24.65 2.88
C ASN A 91 -1.01 -23.57 2.21
N VAL A 92 -1.41 -22.30 2.30
CA VAL A 92 -0.58 -21.19 1.85
C VAL A 92 0.49 -20.92 2.90
N SER A 93 1.76 -21.01 2.49
CA SER A 93 2.88 -20.70 3.37
C SER A 93 2.94 -19.20 3.67
N MET A 94 3.08 -18.86 4.96
CA MET A 94 3.11 -17.47 5.43
C MET A 94 4.14 -17.31 6.54
N LYS A 95 4.79 -16.14 6.56
CA LYS A 95 5.63 -15.69 7.68
C LYS A 95 5.29 -14.26 8.01
N GLY A 96 5.62 -13.79 9.20
CA GLY A 96 5.28 -12.44 9.59
C GLY A 96 5.02 -12.28 11.07
N PHE A 97 4.44 -11.14 11.41
CA PHE A 97 4.02 -10.82 12.75
C PHE A 97 2.78 -9.93 12.76
N TYR A 98 2.14 -9.89 13.92
CA TYR A 98 1.12 -8.91 14.26
C TYR A 98 1.42 -8.30 15.63
N THR A 99 0.85 -7.14 15.87
CA THR A 99 0.97 -6.44 17.15
C THR A 99 -0.26 -6.67 18.02
N SER A 100 -0.08 -6.65 19.33
CA SER A 100 -1.16 -6.78 20.29
C SER A 100 -1.07 -5.69 21.35
N GLU A 101 -2.21 -5.08 21.67
CA GLU A 101 -2.31 -4.09 22.74
C GLU A 101 -2.25 -4.78 24.10
N LEU A 102 -1.27 -4.40 24.94
CA LEU A 102 -1.14 -4.90 26.30
C LEU A 102 -1.89 -3.98 27.27
N ARG A 103 -2.86 -4.54 28.00
CA ARG A 103 -3.68 -3.84 28.98
C ARG A 103 -3.59 -4.48 30.36
N GLN A 104 -3.53 -3.63 31.40
CA GLN A 104 -3.60 -4.04 32.79
C GLN A 104 -4.50 -3.07 33.55
N GLY A 105 -5.47 -3.58 34.32
CA GLY A 105 -6.43 -2.74 35.06
C GLY A 105 -7.20 -1.75 34.17
N GLY A 106 -7.56 -2.15 32.94
CA GLY A 106 -8.26 -1.29 31.97
C GLY A 106 -7.38 -0.22 31.31
N LYS A 107 -6.10 -0.07 31.71
CA LYS A 107 -5.16 0.89 31.13
C LYS A 107 -4.23 0.19 30.13
N ARG A 108 -3.92 0.88 29.03
CA ARG A 108 -2.93 0.40 28.05
C ARG A 108 -1.51 0.64 28.55
N ILE A 109 -0.82 -0.44 28.87
CA ILE A 109 0.54 -0.45 29.43
C ILE A 109 1.63 -0.72 28.39
N GLY A 110 1.26 -1.09 27.17
CA GLY A 110 2.23 -1.29 26.09
C GLY A 110 1.67 -2.03 24.89
N PHE A 111 2.59 -2.53 24.08
CA PHE A 111 2.31 -3.32 22.89
C PHE A 111 3.32 -4.46 22.78
N ASP A 112 2.84 -5.61 22.38
CA ASP A 112 3.66 -6.77 22.03
C ASP A 112 3.69 -6.97 20.53
N VAL A 113 4.81 -7.48 20.04
CA VAL A 113 4.93 -8.07 18.71
C VAL A 113 4.88 -9.58 18.85
N ILE A 114 4.09 -10.22 18.00
CA ILE A 114 3.83 -11.66 18.03
C ILE A 114 4.03 -12.20 16.61
N SER A 115 5.01 -13.08 16.43
CA SER A 115 5.21 -13.78 15.16
C SER A 115 4.06 -14.76 14.87
N LEU A 116 3.91 -15.16 13.61
CA LEU A 116 2.92 -16.17 13.24
C LEU A 116 3.17 -17.55 13.88
N ASP A 117 4.41 -17.85 14.29
CA ASP A 117 4.76 -19.06 15.06
C ASP A 117 4.44 -18.97 16.56
N GLY A 118 3.97 -17.81 17.04
CA GLY A 118 3.56 -17.59 18.42
C GLY A 118 4.62 -17.02 19.34
N THR A 119 5.84 -16.75 18.87
CA THR A 119 6.86 -16.06 19.68
C THR A 119 6.42 -14.64 20.02
N VAL A 120 6.45 -14.29 21.31
CA VAL A 120 6.02 -12.98 21.82
C VAL A 120 7.22 -12.19 22.33
N LYS A 121 7.33 -10.93 21.92
CA LYS A 121 8.34 -9.98 22.41
C LYS A 121 7.72 -8.60 22.65
N PRO A 122 8.24 -7.81 23.60
CA PRO A 122 7.78 -6.44 23.79
C PRO A 122 8.15 -5.57 22.57
N LEU A 123 7.17 -4.83 22.04
CA LEU A 123 7.40 -3.75 21.07
C LEU A 123 7.58 -2.41 21.78
N ALA A 124 6.69 -2.11 22.73
CA ALA A 124 6.76 -0.89 23.52
C ALA A 124 6.11 -1.07 24.89
N ARG A 125 6.58 -0.30 25.87
CA ARG A 125 6.04 -0.26 27.24
C ARG A 125 5.89 1.17 27.71
N VAL A 126 4.98 1.40 28.66
CA VAL A 126 5.00 2.65 29.42
C VAL A 126 6.34 2.75 30.14
N GLY A 127 7.02 3.86 29.98
CA GLY A 127 8.31 4.10 30.63
C GLY A 127 8.35 5.47 31.30
N ASP A 128 9.19 5.58 32.32
CA ASP A 128 9.44 6.85 32.99
C ASP A 128 10.15 7.82 32.02
N PRO A 129 9.65 9.06 31.87
CA PRO A 129 10.29 10.08 31.04
C PRO A 129 11.77 10.33 31.35
N ARG A 130 12.19 10.15 32.61
CA ARG A 130 13.53 10.48 33.12
C ARG A 130 14.52 9.32 33.04
N GLU A 131 14.03 8.08 33.12
CA GLU A 131 14.89 6.89 33.23
C GLU A 131 14.91 6.03 31.96
N SER A 132 13.93 6.21 31.07
CA SER A 132 13.80 5.33 29.91
C SER A 132 14.70 5.74 28.75
N VAL A 133 15.57 4.81 28.34
CA VAL A 133 16.43 4.90 27.15
C VAL A 133 15.68 4.35 25.93
N GLY A 134 15.71 5.09 24.81
CA GLY A 134 15.17 4.66 23.53
C GLY A 134 14.13 5.62 22.92
N PRO A 135 13.67 5.32 21.69
CA PRO A 135 12.69 6.17 21.00
C PRO A 135 11.34 6.19 21.70
N LYS A 136 10.65 7.34 21.66
CA LYS A 136 9.39 7.56 22.40
C LYS A 136 8.23 7.91 21.46
N VAL A 137 7.05 7.38 21.79
CA VAL A 137 5.76 7.76 21.19
C VAL A 137 4.76 8.01 22.32
N GLY A 138 4.54 9.28 22.65
CA GLY A 138 3.76 9.65 23.84
C GLY A 138 4.44 9.09 25.09
N GLN A 139 3.69 8.34 25.91
CA GLN A 139 4.19 7.68 27.12
C GLN A 139 4.93 6.35 26.86
N TYR A 140 4.97 5.88 25.61
CA TYR A 140 5.53 4.57 25.28
C TYR A 140 6.98 4.69 24.83
N VAL A 141 7.82 3.83 25.39
CA VAL A 141 9.22 3.65 25.03
C VAL A 141 9.31 2.41 24.16
N VAL A 142 9.86 2.57 22.96
CA VAL A 142 9.96 1.53 21.94
C VAL A 142 11.21 0.69 22.19
N GLN A 143 11.03 -0.63 22.22
CA GLN A 143 12.09 -1.61 22.40
C GLN A 143 12.54 -2.13 21.04
N THR A 144 13.28 -1.29 20.30
CA THR A 144 13.65 -1.55 18.89
C THR A 144 14.35 -2.90 18.71
N GLU A 145 15.31 -3.25 19.56
CA GLU A 145 16.04 -4.52 19.48
C GLU A 145 15.11 -5.72 19.67
N SER A 146 14.23 -5.66 20.67
CA SER A 146 13.23 -6.70 20.93
C SER A 146 12.28 -6.89 19.74
N PHE A 147 11.87 -5.78 19.11
CA PHE A 147 11.08 -5.82 17.88
C PHE A 147 11.84 -6.42 16.70
N GLU A 148 13.09 -6.00 16.48
CA GLU A 148 13.93 -6.46 15.37
C GLU A 148 14.16 -7.97 15.39
N ASN A 149 14.31 -8.55 16.59
CA ASN A 149 14.47 -9.99 16.79
C ASN A 149 13.26 -10.82 16.29
N ILE A 150 12.08 -10.21 16.15
CA ILE A 150 10.90 -10.86 15.54
C ILE A 150 10.71 -10.41 14.10
N ALA A 151 10.77 -9.10 13.85
CA ALA A 151 10.42 -8.52 12.57
C ALA A 151 11.43 -8.84 11.46
N LEU A 152 12.74 -8.75 11.74
CA LEU A 152 13.75 -8.92 10.69
C LEU A 152 13.82 -10.36 10.18
N PRO A 153 13.86 -11.41 11.04
CA PRO A 153 13.81 -12.79 10.56
C PRO A 153 12.54 -13.07 9.73
N ALA A 154 11.41 -12.48 10.11
CA ALA A 154 10.15 -12.66 9.38
C ALA A 154 10.14 -12.05 7.97
N LEU A 155 11.02 -11.07 7.68
CA LEU A 155 11.10 -10.41 6.37
C LEU A 155 12.29 -10.90 5.54
N LEU A 156 13.43 -11.20 6.18
CA LEU A 156 14.69 -11.50 5.50
C LEU A 156 14.85 -12.98 5.15
N THR A 157 14.36 -13.88 6.01
CA THR A 157 14.52 -15.34 5.83
C THR A 157 13.21 -16.01 5.43
N ALA A 158 12.25 -15.23 4.95
CA ALA A 158 10.97 -15.76 4.52
C ALA A 158 11.11 -16.36 3.11
N ASP A 159 11.05 -17.68 2.96
CA ASP A 159 10.87 -18.29 1.63
C ASP A 159 9.37 -18.30 1.23
N GLU A 160 8.51 -17.88 2.15
CA GLU A 160 7.07 -17.89 2.00
C GLU A 160 6.57 -16.83 1.02
N SER A 161 5.53 -17.20 0.28
CA SER A 161 4.95 -16.35 -0.75
C SER A 161 4.22 -15.13 -0.19
N VAL A 162 3.80 -15.19 1.08
CA VAL A 162 3.04 -14.14 1.78
C VAL A 162 3.73 -13.75 3.08
N ILE A 163 4.06 -12.47 3.21
CA ILE A 163 4.60 -11.85 4.42
C ILE A 163 3.52 -11.02 5.10
N VAL A 164 3.23 -11.32 6.36
CA VAL A 164 2.21 -10.65 7.17
C VAL A 164 2.85 -9.58 8.06
N ILE A 165 2.37 -8.34 7.97
CA ILE A 165 2.92 -7.21 8.72
C ILE A 165 1.81 -6.31 9.29
N ASP A 166 1.49 -6.48 10.57
CA ASP A 166 0.50 -5.64 11.26
C ASP A 166 1.14 -4.95 12.49
N GLU A 167 1.60 -3.70 12.44
CA GLU A 167 1.37 -2.61 11.46
C GLU A 167 2.72 -2.01 10.98
N ILE A 168 2.76 -1.39 9.79
CA ILE A 168 3.91 -0.56 9.36
C ILE A 168 3.66 0.87 9.81
N GLY A 169 3.95 1.14 11.08
CA GLY A 169 3.61 2.37 11.77
C GLY A 169 4.80 3.11 12.37
N LYS A 170 4.49 4.16 13.15
CA LYS A 170 5.51 5.02 13.75
C LYS A 170 6.44 4.27 14.71
N MET A 171 5.92 3.28 15.45
CA MET A 171 6.70 2.57 16.46
C MET A 171 7.69 1.60 15.80
N GLU A 172 7.22 0.86 14.80
CA GLU A 172 7.99 -0.14 14.06
C GLU A 172 9.08 0.53 13.20
N LEU A 173 8.79 1.70 12.64
CA LEU A 173 9.71 2.47 11.80
C LEU A 173 10.81 3.20 12.57
N PHE A 174 10.92 3.04 13.90
CA PHE A 174 12.16 3.38 14.59
C PHE A 174 13.30 2.40 14.28
N SER A 175 12.98 1.18 13.84
CA SER A 175 13.96 0.26 13.27
C SER A 175 14.25 0.64 11.82
N ARG A 176 15.49 1.08 11.55
CA ARG A 176 15.98 1.32 10.18
C ARG A 176 16.17 0.03 9.40
N GLY A 177 16.54 -1.05 10.08
CA GLY A 177 16.62 -2.39 9.50
C GLY A 177 15.26 -2.82 8.96
N PHE A 178 14.20 -2.63 9.74
CA PHE A 178 12.84 -2.99 9.35
C PHE A 178 12.34 -2.11 8.20
N GLU A 179 12.56 -0.80 8.23
CA GLU A 179 12.24 0.10 7.12
C GLU A 179 12.87 -0.39 5.80
N THR A 180 14.16 -0.76 5.85
CA THR A 180 14.90 -1.25 4.69
C THR A 180 14.35 -2.59 4.21
N ALA A 181 14.10 -3.51 5.13
CA ALA A 181 13.53 -4.82 4.82
C ALA A 181 12.15 -4.70 4.13
N VAL A 182 11.27 -3.82 4.62
CA VAL A 182 9.95 -3.56 4.00
C VAL A 182 10.11 -3.05 2.56
N LYS A 183 11.01 -2.10 2.31
CA LYS A 183 11.26 -1.59 0.95
C LYS A 183 11.78 -2.68 0.00
N ASN A 184 12.67 -3.54 0.50
CA ASN A 184 13.18 -4.67 -0.28
C ASN A 184 12.06 -5.66 -0.63
N VAL A 185 11.20 -6.00 0.33
CA VAL A 185 10.06 -6.90 0.08
C VAL A 185 9.06 -6.31 -0.92
N LEU A 186 8.76 -5.01 -0.87
CA LEU A 186 7.90 -4.35 -1.86
C LEU A 186 8.45 -4.42 -3.29
N SER A 187 9.77 -4.47 -3.41
CA SER A 187 10.48 -4.55 -4.69
C SER A 187 10.65 -6.00 -5.17
N SER A 188 10.50 -6.97 -4.27
CA SER A 188 10.61 -8.40 -4.56
C SER A 188 9.36 -8.99 -5.23
N ASP A 189 9.42 -10.29 -5.49
CA ASP A 189 8.32 -11.13 -5.94
C ASP A 189 7.36 -11.54 -4.81
N LYS A 190 7.72 -11.33 -3.54
CA LYS A 190 6.88 -11.69 -2.38
C LYS A 190 5.66 -10.79 -2.23
N THR A 191 4.58 -11.34 -1.68
CA THR A 191 3.34 -10.59 -1.42
C THR A 191 3.31 -10.14 0.03
N ILE A 192 2.96 -8.87 0.27
CA ILE A 192 2.75 -8.37 1.64
C ILE A 192 1.25 -8.32 1.89
N LEU A 193 0.80 -8.89 3.00
CA LEU A 193 -0.48 -8.62 3.63
C LEU A 193 -0.21 -7.81 4.88
N GLY A 194 -0.47 -6.51 4.86
CA GLY A 194 -0.12 -5.66 5.97
C GLY A 194 -1.14 -4.59 6.31
N THR A 195 -0.85 -3.85 7.37
CA THR A 195 -1.65 -2.70 7.76
C THR A 195 -0.78 -1.45 7.83
N ILE A 196 -1.37 -0.29 7.51
CA ILE A 196 -0.74 1.02 7.63
C ILE A 196 -1.64 1.99 8.38
N PRO A 197 -1.08 2.89 9.22
CA PRO A 197 -1.88 3.86 9.94
C PRO A 197 -2.54 4.84 8.98
N ILE A 198 -3.70 5.34 9.38
CA ILE A 198 -4.23 6.56 8.76
C ILE A 198 -3.29 7.72 9.04
N GLN A 199 -3.09 8.59 8.05
CA GLN A 199 -2.25 9.76 8.21
C GLN A 199 -2.87 10.68 9.27
N LYS A 200 -2.15 10.85 10.39
CA LYS A 200 -2.49 11.79 11.46
C LYS A 200 -1.27 12.63 11.77
N GLY A 201 -1.40 13.95 11.65
CA GLY A 201 -0.29 14.87 11.89
C GLY A 201 0.77 14.80 10.78
N ARG A 202 2.05 14.83 11.16
CA ARG A 202 3.16 14.84 10.18
C ARG A 202 3.21 13.53 9.39
N PRO A 203 3.29 13.59 8.04
CA PRO A 203 3.41 12.41 7.19
C PRO A 203 4.64 11.58 7.55
N ILE A 204 4.47 10.26 7.61
CA ILE A 204 5.57 9.31 7.72
C ILE A 204 5.94 8.89 6.30
N GLN A 205 7.11 9.31 5.82
CA GLN A 205 7.48 9.18 4.40
C GLN A 205 7.38 7.73 3.88
N VAL A 206 7.79 6.75 4.67
CA VAL A 206 7.71 5.33 4.31
C VAL A 206 6.26 4.86 4.15
N VAL A 207 5.36 5.32 5.01
CA VAL A 207 3.93 4.99 4.93
C VAL A 207 3.31 5.61 3.68
N GLU A 208 3.68 6.86 3.35
CA GLU A 208 3.21 7.50 2.11
C GLU A 208 3.76 6.81 0.85
N PHE A 209 5.04 6.41 0.89
CA PHE A 209 5.65 5.62 -0.17
C PHE A 209 4.86 4.33 -0.42
N ILE A 210 4.56 3.56 0.62
CA ILE A 210 3.74 2.33 0.54
C ILE A 210 2.34 2.66 -0.01
N ARG A 211 1.70 3.72 0.50
CA ARG A 211 0.34 4.13 0.10
C ARG A 211 0.26 4.47 -1.39
N SER A 212 1.30 5.09 -1.94
CA SER A 212 1.38 5.49 -3.36
C SER A 212 1.95 4.42 -4.29
N HIS A 213 2.39 3.28 -3.75
CA HIS A 213 3.11 2.29 -4.54
C HIS A 213 2.18 1.60 -5.56
N PRO A 214 2.55 1.52 -6.85
CA PRO A 214 1.64 1.07 -7.92
C PRO A 214 1.17 -0.39 -7.75
N SER A 215 2.01 -1.24 -7.15
CA SER A 215 1.67 -2.65 -6.86
C SER A 215 0.95 -2.86 -5.53
N VAL A 216 0.58 -1.80 -4.80
CA VAL A 216 -0.15 -1.88 -3.53
C VAL A 216 -1.64 -1.63 -3.76
N ARG A 217 -2.48 -2.58 -3.36
CA ARG A 217 -3.91 -2.35 -3.21
C ARG A 217 -4.22 -1.93 -1.78
N LEU A 218 -4.56 -0.65 -1.61
CA LEU A 218 -4.98 -0.09 -0.34
C LEU A 218 -6.48 -0.32 -0.10
N ILE A 219 -6.83 -0.89 1.04
CA ILE A 219 -8.22 -1.15 1.44
C ILE A 219 -8.52 -0.36 2.72
N ALA A 220 -9.47 0.56 2.64
CA ALA A 220 -9.96 1.30 3.80
C ALA A 220 -11.01 0.47 4.55
N VAL A 221 -10.70 0.09 5.79
CA VAL A 221 -11.58 -0.67 6.67
C VAL A 221 -12.55 0.28 7.37
N ASN A 222 -13.83 -0.06 7.33
CA ASN A 222 -14.91 0.62 8.05
C ASN A 222 -15.88 -0.41 8.66
N SER A 223 -16.86 0.06 9.43
CA SER A 223 -17.83 -0.81 10.09
C SER A 223 -18.72 -1.59 9.12
N GLY A 224 -18.96 -1.07 7.91
CA GLY A 224 -19.83 -1.70 6.92
C GLY A 224 -19.16 -2.79 6.07
N ASN A 225 -17.83 -2.78 5.94
CA ASN A 225 -17.11 -3.74 5.09
C ASN A 225 -16.30 -4.79 5.87
N ARG A 226 -15.99 -4.56 7.15
CA ARG A 226 -15.07 -5.40 7.93
C ARG A 226 -15.41 -6.90 7.92
N ASP A 227 -16.70 -7.25 7.84
CA ASP A 227 -17.16 -8.63 7.95
C ASP A 227 -16.97 -9.40 6.63
N HIS A 228 -17.13 -8.74 5.49
CA HIS A 228 -16.93 -9.34 4.16
C HIS A 228 -15.48 -9.21 3.65
N LEU A 229 -14.70 -8.28 4.21
CA LEU A 229 -13.32 -8.05 3.79
C LEU A 229 -12.43 -9.30 3.91
N VAL A 230 -12.72 -10.20 4.86
CA VAL A 230 -11.93 -11.43 5.02
C VAL A 230 -12.00 -12.29 3.76
N SER A 231 -13.19 -12.57 3.23
CA SER A 231 -13.35 -13.38 2.02
C SER A 231 -12.74 -12.70 0.80
N ASP A 232 -12.89 -11.38 0.69
CA ASP A 232 -12.37 -10.61 -0.45
C ASP A 232 -10.83 -10.63 -0.48
N ILE A 233 -10.19 -10.47 0.68
CA ILE A 233 -8.72 -10.51 0.79
C ILE A 233 -8.20 -11.92 0.49
N VAL A 234 -8.84 -12.97 1.02
CA VAL A 234 -8.45 -14.35 0.76
C VAL A 234 -8.55 -14.70 -0.72
N ASN A 235 -9.65 -14.31 -1.37
CA ASN A 235 -9.84 -14.52 -2.80
C ASN A 235 -8.80 -13.77 -3.62
N LEU A 236 -8.54 -12.51 -3.28
CA LEU A 236 -7.52 -11.71 -3.95
C LEU A 236 -6.14 -12.34 -3.81
N LEU A 237 -5.72 -12.71 -2.59
CA LEU A 237 -4.43 -13.38 -2.37
C LEU A 237 -4.34 -14.68 -3.15
N SER A 238 -5.40 -15.48 -3.18
CA SER A 238 -5.43 -16.73 -3.97
C SER A 238 -5.22 -16.47 -5.46
N THR A 239 -5.81 -15.42 -6.03
CA THR A 239 -5.59 -15.03 -7.43
C THR A 239 -4.17 -14.51 -7.66
N LEU A 240 -3.60 -13.76 -6.72
CA LEU A 240 -2.24 -13.23 -6.83
C LEU A 240 -1.17 -14.31 -6.76
N LEU A 241 -1.41 -15.35 -5.96
CA LEU A 241 -0.48 -16.47 -5.81
C LEU A 241 -0.51 -17.39 -7.04
N LYS A 242 -1.68 -17.69 -7.59
CA LYS A 242 -1.81 -18.51 -8.82
C LYS A 242 -1.10 -17.88 -10.02
N LYS A 243 -1.19 -16.56 -10.19
CA LYS A 243 -0.53 -15.84 -11.29
C LYS A 243 1.01 -15.86 -11.23
N LYS A 244 1.62 -16.37 -10.16
CA LYS A 244 3.09 -16.52 -10.07
C LYS A 244 3.57 -17.91 -10.49
N GLU A 245 2.66 -18.88 -10.58
CA GLU A 245 2.96 -20.27 -10.97
C GLU A 245 2.81 -20.50 -12.49
N ASP A 246 2.12 -19.58 -13.19
CA ASP A 246 1.94 -19.53 -14.65
C ASP A 246 2.99 -18.64 -15.34
#